data_AF-A0AAW9KA84-F1
#
_entry.id   AF-A0AAW9KA84-F1
#
_cell.length_a   1.000
_cell.length_b   1.000
_cell.length_c   1.000
_cell.angle_alpha   90.00
_cell.angle_beta   90.00
_cell.angle_gamma   90.00
#
_symmetry.space_group_name_H-M   'P 1'
#
loop_
_entity.id
_entity.type
_entity.pdbx_description
1 polymer ?
#
loop_
_entity_poly.entity_id
_entity_poly.type
_entity_poly.pdbx_seq_one_letter_code
_entity_poly.pdbx_strand_id
1 'polypeptide(L)'
;DELFAGYPWFTNEDMINANTFPWSRFIGERKAILSPELKDLKIEEVANQAYSDTLKEVPHLSGENKLEHRMRELFYLNLRWFMVNLLNRKDRMSMANSLEVRVPFADYRLVEYAFNIPSNIKLLDGREKGLLRKSLEGIL
;
A
#
# COMPACT_ATOMS: atom_id res chain seq x y z
N ASP A 1 2.30 8.73 -7.28
CA ASP A 1 0.82 8.76 -7.23
C ASP A 1 0.23 7.75 -6.23
N GLU A 2 0.94 6.66 -5.93
CA GLU A 2 0.51 5.60 -5.00
C GLU A 2 0.13 6.06 -3.59
N LEU A 3 0.61 7.24 -3.16
CA LEU A 3 0.23 7.88 -1.90
C LEU A 3 -1.22 8.37 -1.85
N PHE A 4 -1.87 8.51 -3.01
CA PHE A 4 -3.18 9.14 -3.17
C PHE A 4 -4.29 8.12 -3.46
N ALA A 5 -4.31 7.01 -2.73
CA ALA A 5 -5.42 6.05 -2.75
C ALA A 5 -5.71 5.46 -4.15
N GLY A 6 -4.66 5.11 -4.91
CA GLY A 6 -4.81 4.69 -6.32
C GLY A 6 -5.21 3.23 -6.55
N TYR A 7 -5.24 2.41 -5.50
CA TYR A 7 -5.37 0.96 -5.60
C TYR A 7 -6.72 0.44 -5.07
N PRO A 8 -7.18 -0.74 -5.55
CA PRO A 8 -8.46 -1.31 -5.14
C PRO A 8 -8.61 -1.53 -3.64
N TRP A 9 -7.53 -1.75 -2.90
CA TRP A 9 -7.61 -1.92 -1.44
C TRP A 9 -7.94 -0.66 -0.66
N PHE A 10 -8.10 0.48 -1.33
CA PHE A 10 -8.62 1.71 -0.73
C PHE A 10 -10.10 1.97 -1.08
N THR A 11 -10.72 1.15 -1.93
CA THR A 11 -12.10 1.39 -2.40
C THR A 11 -12.98 0.15 -2.38
N ASN A 12 -12.41 -1.06 -2.46
CA ASN A 12 -13.14 -2.32 -2.39
C ASN A 12 -13.31 -2.77 -0.93
N GLU A 13 -14.56 -2.95 -0.48
CA GLU A 13 -14.89 -3.28 0.91
C GLU A 13 -14.25 -4.59 1.40
N ASP A 14 -14.20 -5.64 0.57
CA ASP A 14 -13.59 -6.91 0.96
C ASP A 14 -12.08 -6.77 1.20
N MET A 15 -11.42 -5.91 0.42
CA MET A 15 -9.99 -5.66 0.56
C MET A 15 -9.70 -4.71 1.72
N ILE A 16 -10.56 -3.70 1.94
CA ILE A 16 -10.47 -2.81 3.09
C ILE A 16 -10.56 -3.64 4.36
N ASN A 17 -11.51 -4.56 4.45
CA ASN A 17 -11.75 -5.36 5.65
C ASN A 17 -10.89 -6.65 5.73
N ALA A 18 -9.93 -6.85 4.82
CA ALA A 18 -9.11 -8.06 4.81
C ALA A 18 -8.16 -8.13 6.02
N ASN A 19 -8.16 -9.23 6.75
CA ASN A 19 -7.25 -9.47 7.89
C ASN A 19 -5.85 -9.95 7.45
N THR A 20 -5.36 -9.45 6.33
CA THR A 20 -4.05 -9.79 5.75
C THR A 20 -3.63 -8.68 4.79
N PHE A 21 -2.46 -8.82 4.16
CA PHE A 21 -2.03 -7.91 3.10
C PHE A 21 -3.02 -7.97 1.91
N PRO A 22 -3.70 -6.86 1.55
CA PRO A 22 -4.84 -6.92 0.64
C PRO A 22 -4.45 -7.25 -0.81
N TRP A 23 -3.21 -6.95 -1.23
CA TRP A 23 -2.63 -7.39 -2.52
C TRP A 23 -2.12 -8.85 -2.51
N SER A 24 -2.27 -9.56 -1.39
CA SER A 24 -1.68 -10.88 -1.16
C SER A 24 -2.60 -11.85 -0.40
N ARG A 25 -3.91 -11.78 -0.62
CA ARG A 25 -4.92 -12.56 0.11
C ARG A 25 -4.88 -14.08 -0.12
N PHE A 26 -4.38 -14.51 -1.27
CA PHE A 26 -4.42 -15.90 -1.75
C PHE A 26 -3.09 -16.63 -1.50
N ILE A 27 -2.65 -16.70 -0.23
CA ILE A 27 -1.36 -17.32 0.13
C ILE A 27 -1.40 -18.84 -0.07
N GLY A 28 -2.53 -19.49 0.25
CA GLY A 28 -2.69 -20.94 0.08
C GLY A 28 -2.53 -21.39 -1.37
N GLU A 29 -3.14 -20.66 -2.30
CA GLU A 29 -3.05 -20.91 -3.74
C GLU A 29 -1.62 -20.71 -4.25
N ARG A 30 -0.90 -19.70 -3.73
CA ARG A 30 0.52 -19.49 -4.05
C ARG A 30 1.40 -20.60 -3.48
N LYS A 31 1.05 -21.16 -2.32
CA LYS A 31 1.76 -22.30 -1.74
C LYS A 31 1.62 -23.56 -2.60
N ALA A 32 0.48 -23.71 -3.29
CA ALA A 32 0.22 -24.86 -4.17
C ALA A 32 1.16 -24.94 -5.38
N ILE A 33 1.67 -23.81 -5.87
CA ILE A 33 2.58 -23.74 -7.03
C ILE A 33 4.06 -23.79 -6.64
N LEU A 34 4.39 -23.86 -5.35
CA LEU A 34 5.77 -23.97 -4.90
C LEU A 34 6.35 -25.35 -5.22
N SER A 35 7.66 -25.37 -5.45
CA SER A 35 8.40 -26.63 -5.61
C SER A 35 8.28 -27.49 -4.34
N PRO A 36 8.31 -28.82 -4.45
CA PRO A 36 8.13 -29.72 -3.31
C PRO A 36 9.02 -29.38 -2.10
N GLU A 37 10.24 -28.94 -2.35
CA GLU A 37 11.26 -28.61 -1.34
C GLU A 37 10.89 -27.37 -0.51
N LEU A 38 10.00 -26.51 -1.03
CA LEU A 38 9.59 -25.26 -0.41
C LEU A 38 8.20 -25.34 0.24
N LYS A 39 7.48 -26.46 0.10
CA LYS A 39 6.11 -26.61 0.61
C LYS A 39 6.02 -26.59 2.12
N ASP A 40 7.07 -26.99 2.82
CA ASP A 40 7.08 -27.02 4.29
C ASP A 40 7.37 -25.64 4.92
N LEU A 41 7.68 -24.63 4.11
CA LEU A 41 7.88 -23.28 4.60
C LEU A 41 6.59 -22.71 5.22
N LYS A 42 6.76 -22.09 6.39
CA LYS A 42 5.71 -21.44 7.19
C LYS A 42 5.34 -20.05 6.64
N ILE A 43 5.14 -19.94 5.34
CA ILE A 43 4.94 -18.65 4.63
C ILE A 43 3.72 -17.91 5.18
N GLU A 44 2.62 -18.61 5.41
CA GLU A 44 1.39 -18.02 5.91
C GLU A 44 1.54 -17.50 7.34
N GLU A 45 2.17 -18.28 8.23
CA GLU A 45 2.47 -17.85 9.61
C GLU A 45 3.34 -16.59 9.61
N VAL A 46 4.40 -16.57 8.80
CA VAL A 46 5.31 -15.43 8.69
C VAL A 46 4.59 -14.20 8.14
N ALA A 47 3.75 -14.37 7.10
CA ALA A 47 2.98 -13.27 6.54
C ALA A 47 1.97 -12.69 7.54
N ASN A 48 1.25 -13.56 8.27
CA ASN A 48 0.29 -13.14 9.29
C ASN A 48 0.97 -12.44 10.47
N GLN A 49 2.13 -12.93 10.89
CA GLN A 49 2.93 -12.30 11.94
C GLN A 49 3.42 -10.91 11.49
N ALA A 50 3.99 -10.82 10.29
CA ALA A 50 4.45 -9.54 9.72
C ALA A 50 3.31 -8.52 9.58
N TYR A 51 2.14 -8.96 9.12
CA TYR A 51 0.93 -8.12 9.07
C TYR A 51 0.57 -7.61 10.46
N SER A 52 0.46 -8.51 11.45
CA SER A 52 0.06 -8.18 12.82
C SER A 52 1.05 -7.25 13.51
N ASP A 53 2.35 -7.47 13.32
CA ASP A 53 3.39 -6.62 13.91
C ASP A 53 3.40 -5.23 13.25
N THR A 54 3.21 -5.17 11.93
CA THR A 54 3.11 -3.87 11.23
C THR A 54 1.91 -3.06 11.70
N LEU A 55 0.77 -3.70 11.99
CA LEU A 55 -0.41 -3.00 12.52
C LEU A 55 -0.15 -2.36 13.89
N LYS A 56 0.68 -2.98 14.75
CA LYS A 56 1.04 -2.41 16.05
C LYS A 56 1.90 -1.14 15.94
N GLU A 57 2.60 -0.96 14.81
CA GLU A 57 3.43 0.22 14.54
C GLU A 57 2.64 1.41 13.99
N VAL A 58 1.35 1.23 13.66
CA VAL A 58 0.54 2.27 13.02
C VAL A 58 0.26 3.40 14.02
N PRO A 59 0.64 4.66 13.70
CA PRO A 59 0.38 5.79 14.57
C PRO A 59 -1.08 6.26 14.44
N HIS A 60 -1.96 5.72 15.28
CA HIS A 60 -3.38 6.09 15.29
C HIS A 60 -3.64 7.45 15.95
N LEU A 61 -4.67 8.15 15.49
CA LEU A 61 -5.08 9.44 16.05
C LEU A 61 -6.32 9.29 16.94
N SER A 62 -6.42 10.13 17.98
CA SER A 62 -7.62 10.19 18.80
C SER A 62 -8.79 10.77 18.00
N GLY A 63 -9.98 10.18 18.17
CA GLY A 63 -11.20 10.64 17.50
C GLY A 63 -11.40 10.13 16.07
N GLU A 64 -10.53 9.26 15.56
CA GLU A 64 -10.77 8.59 14.27
C GLU A 64 -12.01 7.70 14.31
N ASN A 65 -12.82 7.78 13.26
CA ASN A 65 -13.88 6.80 13.05
C ASN A 65 -13.27 5.46 12.58
N LYS A 66 -14.07 4.38 12.60
CA LYS A 66 -13.61 3.04 12.22
C LYS A 66 -13.01 2.97 10.82
N LEU A 67 -13.58 3.70 9.86
CA LEU A 67 -13.10 3.72 8.48
C LEU A 67 -11.74 4.41 8.36
N GLU A 68 -11.57 5.61 8.93
CA GLU A 68 -10.30 6.34 8.90
C GLU A 68 -9.20 5.57 9.65
N HIS A 69 -9.53 4.97 10.79
CA HIS A 69 -8.63 4.10 11.53
C HIS A 69 -8.12 2.96 10.64
N ARG A 70 -9.04 2.29 9.95
CA ARG A 70 -8.71 1.19 9.03
C ARG A 70 -7.94 1.65 7.79
N MET A 71 -8.32 2.79 7.22
CA MET A 71 -7.62 3.38 6.07
C MET A 71 -6.18 3.73 6.44
N ARG A 72 -5.93 4.23 7.65
CA ARG A 72 -4.59 4.52 8.15
C ARG A 72 -3.72 3.27 8.21
N GLU A 73 -4.26 2.16 8.73
CA GLU A 73 -3.57 0.87 8.71
C GLU A 73 -3.21 0.44 7.29
N LEU A 74 -4.16 0.52 6.35
CA LEU A 74 -3.95 0.14 4.95
C LEU A 74 -2.89 1.02 4.27
N PHE A 75 -2.90 2.33 4.50
CA PHE A 75 -1.85 3.22 3.99
C PHE A 75 -0.50 2.86 4.59
N TYR A 76 -0.43 2.59 5.88
CA TYR A 76 0.82 2.23 6.54
C TYR A 76 1.39 0.91 6.00
N LEU A 77 0.55 -0.11 5.86
CA LEU A 77 0.91 -1.37 5.22
C LEU A 77 1.39 -1.15 3.78
N ASN A 78 0.68 -0.33 3.00
CA ASN A 78 1.04 -0.01 1.62
C ASN A 78 2.41 0.67 1.53
N LEU A 79 2.70 1.63 2.42
CA LEU A 79 4.00 2.29 2.49
C LEU A 79 5.13 1.30 2.85
N ARG A 80 4.93 0.49 3.90
CA ARG A 80 5.96 -0.41 4.43
C ARG A 80 6.27 -1.61 3.53
N TRP A 81 5.26 -2.15 2.86
CA TRP A 81 5.39 -3.41 2.15
C TRP A 81 5.18 -3.27 0.64
N PHE A 82 4.11 -2.60 0.22
CA PHE A 82 3.76 -2.57 -1.19
C PHE A 82 4.68 -1.64 -2.00
N MET A 83 4.94 -0.42 -1.51
CA MET A 83 5.81 0.54 -2.19
C MET A 83 7.26 0.05 -2.33
N VAL A 84 7.77 -0.68 -1.36
CA VAL A 84 9.13 -1.25 -1.41
C VAL A 84 9.29 -2.20 -2.60
N ASN A 85 8.24 -2.98 -2.93
CA ASN A 85 8.24 -3.85 -4.10
C ASN A 85 8.30 -3.06 -5.40
N LEU A 86 7.54 -1.97 -5.50
CA LEU A 86 7.54 -1.09 -6.69
C LEU A 86 8.91 -0.43 -6.89
N LEU A 87 9.50 0.10 -5.82
CA LEU A 87 10.82 0.74 -5.87
C LEU A 87 11.90 -0.26 -6.29
N ASN A 88 11.92 -1.46 -5.70
CA ASN A 88 12.85 -2.52 -6.08
C ASN A 88 12.70 -2.90 -7.56
N ARG A 89 11.47 -3.09 -8.04
CA ARG A 89 11.22 -3.44 -9.44
C ARG A 89 11.69 -2.33 -10.37
N LYS A 90 11.32 -1.08 -10.09
CA LYS A 90 11.75 0.08 -10.87
C LYS A 90 13.27 0.16 -10.95
N ASP A 91 13.96 -0.01 -9.81
CA ASP A 91 15.39 0.17 -9.73
C ASP A 91 16.16 -0.92 -10.47
N ARG A 92 15.80 -2.19 -10.25
CA ARG A 92 16.42 -3.32 -10.95
C ARG A 92 16.24 -3.22 -12.47
N MET A 93 15.05 -2.83 -12.93
CA MET A 93 14.76 -2.73 -14.36
C MET A 93 15.49 -1.56 -15.03
N SER A 94 15.56 -0.40 -14.37
CA SER A 94 16.22 0.77 -14.94
C SER A 94 17.74 0.64 -14.90
N MET A 95 18.30 0.17 -13.79
CA MET A 95 19.75 0.01 -13.61
C MET A 95 20.33 -1.10 -14.48
N ALA A 96 19.53 -2.11 -14.87
CA ALA A 96 19.94 -3.08 -15.89
C ALA A 96 20.30 -2.43 -17.24
N ASN A 97 19.84 -1.21 -17.49
CA ASN A 97 20.15 -0.41 -18.67
C ASN A 97 20.96 0.85 -18.32
N SER A 98 21.57 0.90 -17.13
CA SER A 98 22.30 2.08 -16.62
C SER A 98 21.47 3.37 -16.59
N LEU A 99 20.15 3.25 -16.45
CA LEU A 99 19.22 4.39 -16.37
C LEU A 99 18.83 4.63 -14.91
N GLU A 100 19.03 5.86 -14.44
CA GLU A 100 18.56 6.29 -13.13
C GLU A 100 17.16 6.91 -13.25
N VAL A 101 16.13 6.18 -12.82
CA VAL A 101 14.77 6.71 -12.75
C VAL A 101 14.53 7.35 -11.37
N ARG A 102 14.05 8.59 -11.34
CA ARG A 102 13.63 9.27 -10.11
C ARG A 102 12.14 9.09 -9.86
N VAL A 103 11.74 9.05 -8.59
CA VAL A 103 10.34 8.87 -8.19
C VAL A 103 9.93 10.05 -7.30
N PRO A 104 9.57 11.22 -7.88
CA PRO A 104 9.29 12.44 -7.11
C PRO A 104 8.22 12.26 -6.03
N PHE A 105 7.23 11.40 -6.29
CA PHE A 105 6.19 11.08 -5.33
C PHE A 105 6.66 10.28 -4.11
N ALA A 106 7.87 9.73 -4.11
CA ALA A 106 8.46 9.03 -2.98
C ALA A 106 9.32 9.95 -2.09
N ASP A 107 9.30 11.26 -2.31
CA ASP A 107 9.93 12.23 -1.41
C ASP A 107 9.30 12.15 -0.01
N TYR A 108 10.13 12.03 1.02
CA TYR A 108 9.67 11.79 2.40
C TYR A 108 8.72 12.90 2.89
N ARG A 109 8.91 14.15 2.47
CA ARG A 109 8.05 15.28 2.86
C ARG A 109 6.65 15.12 2.29
N LEU A 110 6.56 14.65 1.04
CA LEU A 110 5.26 14.38 0.41
C LEU A 110 4.60 13.15 1.03
N VAL A 111 5.38 12.12 1.37
CA VAL A 111 4.88 10.93 2.07
C VAL A 111 4.30 11.31 3.43
N GLU A 112 5.03 12.07 4.24
CA GLU A 112 4.60 12.54 5.56
C GLU A 112 3.33 13.40 5.46
N TYR A 113 3.29 14.32 4.50
CA TYR A 113 2.11 15.12 4.24
C TYR A 113 0.92 14.24 3.82
N ALA A 114 1.09 13.40 2.79
CA ALA A 114 0.04 12.58 2.24
C ALA A 114 -0.48 11.53 3.23
N PHE A 115 0.37 10.98 4.11
CA PHE A 115 -0.05 10.03 5.13
C PHE A 115 -1.10 10.60 6.08
N ASN A 116 -1.06 11.91 6.34
CA ASN A 116 -1.97 12.59 7.25
C ASN A 116 -3.27 13.12 6.61
N ILE A 117 -3.41 13.02 5.29
CA ILE A 117 -4.64 13.47 4.60
C ILE A 117 -5.77 12.48 4.87
N PRO A 118 -6.95 12.94 5.32
CA PRO A 118 -8.15 12.11 5.48
C PRO A 118 -8.51 11.33 4.21
N SER A 119 -9.03 10.11 4.37
CA SER A 119 -9.29 9.23 3.22
C SER A 119 -10.32 9.80 2.25
N ASN A 120 -11.36 10.48 2.76
CA ASN A 120 -12.40 11.14 1.96
C ASN A 120 -11.86 12.30 1.09
N ILE A 121 -10.77 12.96 1.52
CA ILE A 121 -10.11 14.00 0.73
C ILE A 121 -9.22 13.34 -0.33
N LYS A 122 -8.46 12.29 0.02
CA LYS A 122 -7.66 11.54 -0.97
C LYS A 122 -8.53 10.97 -2.08
N LEU A 123 -9.65 10.37 -1.69
CA LEU A 123 -10.70 9.82 -2.55
C LEU A 123 -11.78 10.86 -2.85
N LEU A 124 -11.37 12.10 -3.18
CA LEU A 124 -12.31 13.19 -3.49
C LEU A 124 -13.39 12.72 -4.48
N ASP A 125 -14.66 12.97 -4.14
CA ASP A 125 -15.85 12.53 -4.89
C ASP A 125 -15.91 11.01 -5.14
N GLY A 126 -15.34 10.21 -4.23
CA GLY A 126 -15.27 8.74 -4.33
C GLY A 126 -14.28 8.24 -5.38
N ARG A 127 -13.44 9.11 -5.94
CA ARG A 127 -12.54 8.78 -7.05
C ARG A 127 -11.13 8.46 -6.59
N GLU A 128 -10.52 7.42 -7.16
CA GLU A 128 -9.12 7.11 -6.93
C GLU A 128 -8.21 8.26 -7.38
N LYS A 129 -7.23 8.60 -6.55
CA LYS A 129 -6.34 9.76 -6.79
C LYS A 129 -7.13 11.06 -6.93
N GLY A 130 -8.33 11.17 -6.35
CA GLY A 130 -9.22 12.32 -6.48
C GLY A 130 -8.53 13.64 -6.16
N LEU A 131 -7.85 13.73 -5.00
CA LEU A 131 -7.07 14.91 -4.63
C LEU A 131 -5.98 15.25 -5.65
N LEU A 132 -5.20 14.24 -6.07
CA LEU A 132 -4.09 14.43 -7.01
C LEU A 132 -4.60 14.91 -8.38
N ARG A 133 -5.68 14.32 -8.88
CA ARG A 133 -6.33 14.74 -10.12
C ARG A 133 -6.82 16.17 -10.01
N LYS A 134 -7.48 16.53 -8.90
CA LYS A 134 -7.95 17.90 -8.65
C LYS A 134 -6.81 18.91 -8.65
N SER A 135 -5.67 18.56 -8.05
CA SER A 135 -4.50 19.45 -7.99
C SER A 135 -3.85 19.75 -9.35
N LEU A 136 -4.20 18.98 -10.39
CA LEU A 136 -3.64 19.13 -11.74
C LEU A 136 -4.64 19.74 -12.73
N GLU A 137 -5.86 20.10 -12.29
CA GLU A 137 -6.81 20.82 -13.13
C GLU A 137 -6.22 22.15 -13.63
N GLY A 138 -6.35 22.41 -14.94
CA GLY A 138 -5.79 23.59 -15.60
C GLY A 138 -4.31 23.43 -16.01
N ILE A 139 -3.67 22.31 -15.67
CA ILE A 139 -2.33 21.92 -16.16
C ILE A 139 -2.44 20.80 -17.20
N LEU A 140 -3.31 19.82 -16.95
CA LEU A 140 -3.57 18.64 -17.81
C LEU A 140 -4.99 18.63 -18.37
#